data_AF-T2KKU3-F1
#
_entry.id   AF-T2KKU3-F1
#
_cell.length_a   1.000
_cell.length_b   1.000
_cell.length_c   1.000
_cell.angle_alpha   90.00
_cell.angle_beta   90.00
_cell.angle_gamma   90.00
#
_symmetry.space_group_name_H-M   'P 1'
#
loop_
_entity.id
_entity.type
_entity.pdbx_description
1 polymer ?
#
loop_
_entity_poly.entity_id
_entity_poly.type
_entity_poly.pdbx_seq_one_letter_code
_entity_poly.pdbx_strand_id
1 'polypeptide(L)'
;MIPESIVVGIGNVDRKKDFTYPSQNKLDQKEFPTSGKSKSFIAFIQNEFQPFIDSTYSTTSTKIIIELSLGGLLATEILFKKPELFENYLIVNPSLW
;
A
#
# COMPACT_ATOMS: atom_id res chain seq x y z
N MET A 1 -10.40 23.44 6.32
CA MET A 1 -11.33 22.51 5.64
C MET A 1 -10.51 21.57 4.77
N ILE A 2 -10.91 20.31 4.66
CA ILE A 2 -10.30 19.34 3.74
C ILE A 2 -10.88 19.61 2.33
N PRO A 3 -10.07 19.63 1.27
CA PRO A 3 -10.57 19.83 -0.10
C PRO A 3 -11.48 18.67 -0.53
N GLU A 4 -12.39 18.94 -1.48
CA GLU A 4 -13.16 17.88 -2.12
C GLU A 4 -12.21 16.84 -2.73
N SER A 5 -12.47 15.56 -2.43
CA SER A 5 -11.52 14.48 -2.70
C SER A 5 -12.25 13.24 -3.22
N ILE A 6 -11.62 12.51 -4.13
CA ILE A 6 -12.04 11.16 -4.53
C ILE A 6 -11.45 10.18 -3.51
N VAL A 7 -12.31 9.38 -2.87
CA VAL A 7 -11.88 8.33 -1.94
C VAL A 7 -12.03 6.98 -2.63
N VAL A 8 -10.92 6.24 -2.75
CA VAL A 8 -10.91 4.91 -3.37
C VAL A 8 -10.41 3.89 -2.35
N GLY A 9 -11.21 2.85 -2.08
CA GLY A 9 -10.82 1.73 -1.25
C GLY A 9 -10.32 0.56 -2.09
N ILE A 10 -9.20 -0.05 -1.70
CA ILE A 10 -8.68 -1.27 -2.31
C ILE A 10 -9.05 -2.45 -1.41
N GLY A 11 -9.92 -3.35 -1.89
CA GLY A 11 -10.24 -4.59 -1.19
C GLY A 11 -9.20 -5.67 -1.47
N ASN A 12 -8.55 -6.21 -0.43
CA ASN A 12 -7.60 -7.32 -0.58
C ASN A 12 -8.30 -8.67 -0.72
N VAL A 13 -7.72 -9.53 -1.54
CA VAL A 13 -8.02 -10.98 -1.54
C VAL A 13 -7.18 -11.69 -0.47
N ASP A 14 -5.86 -11.41 -0.44
CA ASP A 14 -4.96 -11.90 0.59
C ASP A 14 -4.11 -10.74 1.13
N ARG A 15 -4.55 -10.18 2.25
CA ARG A 15 -3.90 -9.05 2.89
C ARG A 15 -2.47 -9.34 3.34
N LYS A 16 -2.18 -10.55 3.79
CA LYS A 16 -0.82 -10.88 4.28
C LYS A 16 0.15 -10.97 3.12
N LYS A 17 -0.28 -11.55 2.01
CA LYS A 17 0.47 -11.55 0.75
C LYS A 17 0.81 -10.13 0.30
N ASP A 18 -0.20 -9.28 0.22
CA ASP A 18 -0.09 -7.96 -0.41
C ASP A 18 0.63 -6.93 0.46
N PHE A 19 0.49 -7.01 1.80
CA PHE A 19 0.93 -5.94 2.70
C PHE A 19 2.26 -6.22 3.43
N THR A 20 2.93 -7.32 3.12
CA THR A 20 4.19 -7.69 3.77
C THR A 20 5.29 -7.93 2.73
N TYR A 21 6.51 -7.52 3.07
CA TYR A 21 7.72 -7.90 2.35
C TYR A 21 8.28 -9.23 2.90
N PRO A 22 9.18 -9.93 2.17
CA PRO A 22 9.67 -11.23 2.59
C PRO A 22 10.28 -11.20 4.01
N SER A 23 9.73 -11.98 4.93
CA SER A 23 10.30 -12.16 6.28
C SER A 23 11.52 -13.08 6.22
N GLN A 24 12.52 -12.82 7.06
CA GLN A 24 13.65 -13.74 7.30
C GLN A 24 13.40 -14.70 8.46
N ASN A 25 12.31 -14.52 9.21
CA ASN A 25 11.95 -15.39 10.32
C ASN A 25 11.31 -16.68 9.78
N LYS A 26 11.88 -17.83 10.17
CA LYS A 26 11.40 -19.16 9.75
C LYS A 26 9.98 -19.47 10.25
N LEU A 27 9.59 -18.93 11.41
CA LEU A 27 8.24 -19.10 11.95
C LEU A 27 7.24 -18.33 11.08
N ASP A 28 7.51 -17.07 10.76
CA ASP A 28 6.64 -16.27 9.88
C ASP A 28 6.45 -16.93 8.51
N GLN A 29 7.55 -17.44 7.92
CA GLN A 29 7.51 -18.14 6.64
C GLN A 29 6.64 -19.41 6.70
N LYS A 30 6.65 -20.11 7.85
CA LYS A 30 5.85 -21.32 8.06
C LYS A 30 4.37 -21.00 8.34
N GLU A 31 4.09 -19.99 9.17
CA GLU A 31 2.73 -19.62 9.58
C GLU A 31 1.99 -18.80 8.52
N PHE A 32 2.72 -18.01 7.74
CA PHE A 32 2.18 -17.14 6.69
C PHE A 32 2.85 -17.43 5.34
N PRO A 33 2.63 -18.62 4.76
CA PRO A 33 3.35 -19.06 3.56
C PRO A 33 3.05 -18.22 2.31
N THR A 34 1.95 -17.46 2.29
CA THR A 34 1.58 -16.58 1.17
C THR A 34 2.15 -15.16 1.31
N SER A 35 2.72 -14.81 2.47
CA SER A 35 3.26 -13.48 2.78
C SER A 35 4.46 -13.09 1.89
N GLY A 36 4.86 -11.84 1.97
CA GLY A 36 6.10 -11.36 1.38
C GLY A 36 6.02 -10.93 -0.08
N LYS A 37 4.83 -10.57 -0.58
CA LYS A 37 4.62 -10.19 -1.99
C LYS A 37 4.25 -8.70 -2.16
N SER A 38 4.53 -7.86 -1.17
CA SER A 38 4.28 -6.41 -1.25
C SER A 38 4.87 -5.75 -2.50
N LYS A 39 6.05 -6.17 -2.95
CA LYS A 39 6.64 -5.67 -4.20
C LYS A 39 5.68 -5.78 -5.41
N SER A 40 4.94 -6.88 -5.52
CA SER A 40 3.95 -7.07 -6.59
C SER A 40 2.75 -6.16 -6.41
N PHE A 41 2.29 -5.98 -5.17
CA PHE A 41 1.17 -5.10 -4.88
C PHE A 41 1.50 -3.62 -5.11
N ILE A 42 2.71 -3.18 -4.73
CA ILE A 42 3.23 -1.83 -5.04
C ILE A 42 3.32 -1.63 -6.56
N ALA A 43 3.77 -2.65 -7.30
CA ALA A 43 3.82 -2.57 -8.77
C ALA A 43 2.42 -2.47 -9.40
N PHE A 44 1.43 -3.17 -8.85
CA PHE A 44 0.02 -3.02 -9.23
C PHE A 44 -0.47 -1.59 -8.96
N ILE A 45 -0.19 -1.03 -7.77
CA ILE A 45 -0.54 0.36 -7.45
C ILE A 45 0.03 1.33 -8.50
N GLN A 46 1.33 1.18 -8.78
CA GLN A 46 2.06 2.07 -9.68
C GLN A 46 1.61 1.96 -11.15
N ASN A 47 1.47 0.73 -11.67
CA ASN A 47 1.38 0.50 -13.11
C ASN A 47 -0.04 0.25 -13.59
N GLU A 48 -0.98 -0.06 -12.70
CA GLU A 48 -2.34 -0.44 -13.06
C GLU A 48 -3.37 0.43 -12.35
N PHE A 49 -3.36 0.43 -11.01
CA PHE A 49 -4.41 1.09 -10.23
C PHE A 49 -4.40 2.62 -10.38
N GLN A 50 -3.28 3.29 -10.11
CA GLN A 50 -3.23 4.75 -10.24
C GLN A 50 -3.52 5.20 -11.69
N PRO A 51 -2.92 4.61 -12.74
CA PRO A 51 -3.26 4.94 -14.12
C PRO A 51 -4.74 4.72 -14.47
N PHE A 52 -5.36 3.66 -13.93
CA PHE A 52 -6.79 3.42 -14.11
C PHE A 52 -7.65 4.53 -13.47
N ILE A 53 -7.33 4.95 -12.24
CA ILE A 53 -8.05 6.03 -11.57
C ILE A 53 -7.85 7.36 -12.30
N ASP A 54 -6.62 7.68 -12.69
CA ASP A 54 -6.27 8.92 -13.40
C ASP A 54 -6.89 9.01 -14.81
N SER A 55 -7.16 7.88 -15.46
CA SER A 55 -7.85 7.85 -16.76
C SER A 55 -9.39 7.82 -16.65
N THR A 56 -9.92 7.35 -15.52
CA THR A 56 -11.37 7.20 -15.31
C THR A 56 -12.00 8.46 -14.71
N TYR A 57 -11.27 9.17 -13.86
CA TYR A 57 -11.76 10.34 -13.13
C TYR A 57 -10.84 11.54 -13.36
N SER A 58 -11.38 12.75 -13.23
CA SER A 58 -10.57 13.97 -13.22
C SER A 58 -9.81 14.08 -11.90
N THR A 59 -8.59 13.55 -11.87
CA THR A 59 -7.70 13.59 -10.71
C THR A 59 -6.75 14.78 -10.75
N THR A 60 -6.09 15.04 -9.63
CA THR A 60 -4.94 15.96 -9.54
C THR A 60 -3.68 15.15 -9.27
N SER A 61 -2.52 15.80 -9.25
CA SER A 61 -1.29 15.14 -8.83
C SER A 61 -1.27 14.78 -7.34
N THR A 62 -2.10 15.39 -6.49
CA THR A 62 -2.05 15.14 -5.03
C THR A 62 -2.71 13.82 -4.68
N LYS A 63 -1.91 12.86 -4.23
CA LYS A 63 -2.31 11.51 -3.81
C LYS A 63 -1.94 11.29 -2.35
N ILE A 64 -2.86 10.67 -1.61
CA ILE A 64 -2.71 10.37 -0.18
C ILE A 64 -2.94 8.87 0.02
N ILE A 65 -2.01 8.20 0.71
CA ILE A 65 -2.23 6.83 1.19
C ILE A 65 -2.57 6.85 2.69
N ILE A 66 -3.63 6.15 3.06
CA ILE A 66 -4.11 6.06 4.44
C ILE A 66 -4.20 4.59 4.81
N GLU A 67 -3.44 4.17 5.81
CA GLU A 67 -3.31 2.74 6.13
C GLU A 67 -3.11 2.48 7.62
N LEU A 68 -3.52 1.27 8.06
CA LEU A 68 -3.49 0.81 9.45
C LEU A 68 -2.84 -0.58 9.59
N SER A 69 -2.08 -0.81 10.66
CA SER A 69 -1.51 -2.14 10.99
C SER A 69 -0.60 -2.66 9.86
N LEU A 70 -0.86 -3.83 9.26
CA LEU A 70 -0.07 -4.31 8.10
C LEU A 70 -0.16 -3.38 6.90
N GLY A 71 -1.27 -2.68 6.69
CA GLY A 71 -1.33 -1.64 5.68
C GLY A 71 -0.34 -0.53 5.97
N GLY A 72 -0.19 -0.18 7.26
CA GLY A 72 0.81 0.79 7.70
C GLY A 72 2.25 0.31 7.43
N LEU A 73 2.51 -1.00 7.54
CA LEU A 73 3.78 -1.61 7.12
C LEU A 73 4.00 -1.41 5.61
N LEU A 74 2.99 -1.70 4.77
CA LEU A 74 3.05 -1.48 3.33
C LEU A 74 3.27 0.01 2.99
N ALA A 75 2.50 0.92 3.57
CA ALA A 75 2.62 2.35 3.33
C ALA A 75 3.99 2.87 3.76
N THR A 76 4.55 2.34 4.84
CA THR A 76 5.94 2.62 5.24
C THR A 76 6.93 2.12 4.21
N GLU A 77 6.76 0.89 3.69
CA GLU A 77 7.62 0.37 2.61
C GLU A 77 7.57 1.24 1.35
N ILE A 78 6.38 1.70 0.96
CA ILE A 78 6.19 2.61 -0.17
C ILE A 78 6.93 3.93 0.09
N LEU A 79 6.76 4.53 1.27
CA LEU A 79 7.46 5.77 1.64
C LEU A 79 8.99 5.65 1.49
N PHE A 80 9.57 4.51 1.88
CA PHE A 80 11.03 4.31 1.79
C PHE A 80 11.53 3.93 0.39
N LYS A 81 10.76 3.18 -0.39
CA LYS A 81 11.21 2.60 -1.67
C LYS A 81 10.68 3.29 -2.91
N LYS A 82 9.52 3.92 -2.79
CA LYS A 82 8.70 4.49 -3.86
C LYS A 82 7.96 5.75 -3.41
N PRO A 83 8.64 6.73 -2.77
CA PRO A 83 7.97 7.92 -2.22
C PRO A 83 7.21 8.72 -3.29
N GLU A 84 7.60 8.61 -4.57
CA GLU A 84 6.95 9.29 -5.69
C GLU A 84 5.52 8.83 -5.98
N LEU A 85 5.07 7.71 -5.39
CA LEU A 85 3.71 7.21 -5.60
C LEU A 85 2.64 7.99 -4.83
N PHE A 86 3.00 8.64 -3.73
CA PHE A 86 2.08 9.41 -2.89
C PHE A 86 2.80 10.61 -2.27
N GLU A 87 2.19 11.78 -2.33
CA GLU A 87 2.72 12.99 -1.71
C GLU A 87 2.50 13.01 -0.20
N ASN A 88 1.43 12.37 0.28
CA ASN A 88 1.07 12.39 1.70
C ASN A 88 0.76 10.98 2.22
N TYR A 89 1.13 10.74 3.48
CA TYR A 89 0.96 9.46 4.15
C TYR A 89 0.27 9.66 5.49
N LEU A 90 -0.79 8.91 5.73
CA LEU A 90 -1.39 8.73 7.05
C LEU A 90 -1.20 7.27 7.48
N ILE A 91 -0.09 7.03 8.18
CA ILE A 91 0.30 5.70 8.63
C ILE A 91 -0.09 5.56 10.10
N VAL A 92 -1.10 4.73 10.38
CA VAL A 92 -1.63 4.54 11.72
C VAL A 92 -1.18 3.20 12.28
N ASN A 93 -0.55 3.20 13.45
CA ASN A 93 -0.11 2.00 14.18
C ASN A 93 0.52 0.91 13.27
N PRO A 94 1.63 1.22 12.55
CA PRO A 94 2.21 0.31 11.58
C PRO A 94 2.84 -0.91 12.26
N SER A 95 2.65 -2.09 11.67
CA SER A 95 3.23 -3.35 12.16
C SER A 95 4.72 -3.47 11.78
N LEU A 96 5.59 -2.67 12.41
CA LEU A 96 7.04 -2.61 12.12
C LEU A 96 7.90 -3.59 12.94
N TRP A 97 7.27 -4.41 13.77
CA TRP A 97 7.92 -5.36 14.67
C TRP A 97 8.40 -6.63 13.97
#